data_AF-A0A2G8XMZ5-F1
#
_entry.id   AF-A0A2G8XMZ5-F1
#
_cell.length_a   1.000
_cell.length_b   1.000
_cell.length_c   1.000
_cell.angle_alpha   90.00
_cell.angle_beta   90.00
_cell.angle_gamma   90.00
#
_symmetry.space_group_name_H-M   'P 1'
#
loop_
_entity.id
_entity.type
_entity.pdbx_description
1 polymer ?
#
loop_
_entity_poly.entity_id
_entity_poly.type
_entity_poly.pdbx_seq_one_letter_code
_entity_poly.pdbx_strand_id
1 'polypeptide(L)' 'VRRSLRVLSGNEDATKIGLCAVAPVGQTYGLLGLSNSCEATHLFSSVHERFDKLFKRK' A
#
# COMPACT_ATOMS: atom_id res chain seq x y z
N VAL A 1 5.02 6.92 -16.13
CA VAL A 1 4.50 6.33 -14.88
C VAL A 1 4.35 7.36 -13.75
N ARG A 2 5.39 8.16 -13.42
CA ARG A 2 5.36 9.13 -12.29
C ARG A 2 4.27 10.22 -12.32
N ARG A 3 3.72 10.59 -13.49
CA ARG A 3 2.79 11.76 -13.61
C ARG A 3 1.34 11.49 -13.20
N SER A 4 0.90 10.23 -13.14
CA SER A 4 -0.49 9.88 -12.79
C SER A 4 -0.69 9.42 -11.34
N LEU A 5 0.41 9.21 -10.60
CA LEU A 5 0.34 8.79 -9.20
C LEU A 5 0.33 10.01 -8.29
N ARG A 6 -0.65 10.07 -7.39
CA ARG A 6 -0.70 11.06 -6.32
C ARG A 6 0.26 10.64 -5.21
N VAL A 7 1.47 11.19 -5.25
CA VAL A 7 2.49 11.00 -4.21
C VAL A 7 2.33 12.09 -3.16
N LEU A 8 2.63 11.75 -1.89
CA LEU A 8 2.59 12.71 -0.78
C LEU A 8 3.52 13.90 -1.06
N SER A 9 3.01 15.12 -0.88
CA SER A 9 3.81 16.34 -0.99
C SER A 9 4.94 16.34 0.06
N GLY A 10 6.18 16.59 -0.37
CA GLY A 10 7.34 16.60 0.52
C GLY A 10 8.06 15.26 0.67
N ASN A 11 7.66 14.22 -0.07
CA ASN A 11 8.39 12.95 -0.15
C ASN A 11 8.77 12.65 -1.61
N GLU A 12 9.80 13.33 -2.09
CA GLU A 12 10.24 13.29 -3.50
C GLU A 12 10.80 11.92 -3.92
N ASP A 13 11.30 11.16 -2.94
CA ASP A 13 11.89 9.82 -3.11
C ASP A 13 10.96 8.68 -2.71
N ALA A 14 9.65 8.93 -2.59
CA ALA A 14 8.66 7.92 -2.18
C ALA A 14 8.53 6.71 -3.15
N THR A 15 9.14 6.78 -4.34
CA THR A 15 9.14 5.69 -5.32
C THR A 15 10.53 5.08 -5.42
N LYS A 16 10.65 3.79 -5.09
CA LYS A 16 11.86 2.99 -5.27
C LYS A 16 11.63 1.90 -6.31
N ILE A 17 12.62 1.70 -7.18
CA ILE A 17 12.62 0.64 -8.20
C ILE A 17 13.79 -0.29 -7.92
N GLY A 18 13.54 -1.60 -7.91
CA GLY A 18 14.56 -2.64 -7.84
C GLY A 18 14.46 -3.54 -9.07
N LEU A 19 15.62 -3.95 -9.59
CA LEU A 19 15.69 -4.91 -10.69
C LEU A 19 16.17 -6.26 -10.13
N CYS A 20 15.51 -7.34 -10.55
CA CYS A 20 15.89 -8.70 -10.20
C CYS A 20 16.42 -9.40 -11.46
N ALA A 21 17.58 -10.04 -11.34
CA ALA A 21 18.19 -10.79 -12.45
C ALA A 21 17.55 -12.17 -12.64
N VAL A 22 16.83 -12.67 -11.63
CA VAL A 22 16.21 -14.00 -11.64
C VAL A 22 14.69 -13.83 -11.80
N ALA A 23 14.13 -14.47 -12.83
CA ALA A 23 12.69 -14.45 -13.08
C ALA A 23 11.94 -15.36 -12.07
N PRO A 24 10.65 -15.09 -11.82
CA PRO A 24 9.80 -16.00 -11.04
C PRO A 24 9.67 -17.37 -11.71
N VAL A 25 9.47 -18.42 -10.91
CA VAL A 25 9.29 -19.78 -11.43
C VAL A 25 8.08 -19.84 -12.37
N GLY A 26 8.29 -20.35 -13.60
CA GLY A 26 7.23 -20.52 -14.60
C GLY A 26 6.82 -19.25 -15.34
N GLN A 27 7.54 -18.13 -15.19
CA GLN A 27 7.27 -16.87 -15.88
C GLN A 27 8.57 -16.31 -16.47
N THR A 28 8.49 -15.69 -17.65
CA THR A 28 9.66 -15.03 -18.27
C THR A 28 10.03 -13.75 -17.54
N TYR A 29 9.04 -13.01 -17.03
CA TYR A 29 9.20 -11.76 -16.29
C TYR A 29 8.14 -11.63 -15.19
N GLY A 30 8.41 -10.80 -14.18
CA GLY A 30 7.45 -10.48 -13.13
C GLY A 30 7.64 -9.06 -12.61
N LEU A 31 6.56 -8.48 -12.09
CA LEU A 31 6.57 -7.16 -11.45
C LEU A 31 5.93 -7.26 -10.07
N LEU A 32 6.66 -6.88 -9.03
CA LEU A 32 6.13 -6.72 -7.68
C LEU A 32 5.83 -5.24 -7.42
N GLY A 33 4.57 -4.92 -7.15
CA GLY A 33 4.15 -3.60 -6.72
C GLY A 33 3.92 -3.58 -5.20
N LEU A 34 4.72 -2.81 -4.47
CA LEU A 34 4.47 -2.51 -3.06
C LEU A 34 4.05 -1.05 -2.94
N SER A 35 2.93 -0.80 -2.29
CA SER A 35 2.41 0.54 -2.06
C SER A 35 2.01 0.69 -0.60
N ASN A 36 2.52 1.74 0.04
CA ASN A 36 2.03 2.21 1.33
C ASN A 36 1.12 3.42 1.06
N SER A 37 -0.19 3.23 1.20
CA SER A 37 -1.20 4.22 0.82
C SER A 37 -2.10 4.56 2.00
N CYS A 38 -2.45 5.83 2.14
CA CYS A 38 -3.43 6.30 3.13
C CYS A 38 -4.83 5.68 2.93
N GLU A 39 -5.14 5.22 1.72
CA GLU A 39 -6.39 4.49 1.41
C GLU A 39 -6.57 3.23 2.26
N ALA A 40 -5.46 2.64 2.75
CA ALA A 40 -5.51 1.49 3.64
C ALA A 40 -6.33 1.76 4.93
N THR A 41 -6.46 3.03 5.34
CA THR A 41 -7.29 3.46 6.49
C THR A 41 -8.74 2.99 6.34
N HIS A 42 -9.28 2.97 5.13
CA HIS A 42 -10.66 2.54 4.88
C HIS A 42 -10.89 1.07 5.25
N LEU A 43 -9.87 0.22 5.10
CA LEU A 43 -9.93 -1.20 5.49
C LEU A 43 -10.13 -1.36 7.01
N PHE A 44 -9.56 -0.46 7.81
CA PHE A 44 -9.61 -0.53 9.27
C PHE A 44 -10.83 0.19 9.87
N SER A 45 -11.50 1.06 9.10
CA SER A 45 -12.63 1.88 9.58
C SER A 45 -13.73 1.06 10.26
N SER A 46 -14.17 -0.03 9.63
CA SER A 46 -15.24 -0.89 10.15
C SER A 46 -14.86 -1.63 11.42
N VAL A 47 -13.59 -2.05 11.54
CA VAL A 47 -13.06 -2.70 12.73
C VAL A 47 -13.00 -1.72 13.88
N HIS A 48 -12.49 -0.52 13.63
CA HIS A 48 -12.43 0.57 14.60
C HIS A 48 -13.82 0.94 15.12
N GLU A 49 -14.80 1.12 14.22
CA GLU A 49 -16.16 1.47 14.61
C GLU A 49 -16.82 0.40 15.50
N ARG A 50 -16.62 -0.88 15.18
CA ARG A 50 -17.15 -2.00 15.98
C ARG A 50 -16.46 -2.06 17.34
N PHE A 51 -15.15 -1.89 17.36
CA PHE A 51 -14.38 -1.82 18.60
C PHE A 51 -14.93 -0.70 19.50
N ASP A 52 -15.12 0.50 18.96
CA ASP A 52 -15.66 1.64 19.71
C ASP A 52 -17.04 1.36 20.28
N LYS A 53 -17.93 0.71 19.52
CA LYS A 53 -19.28 0.35 19.99
C LYS A 53 -19.24 -0.61 21.18
N LEU A 54 -18.34 -1.58 21.16
CA LEU A 54 -18.17 -2.55 22.25
C LEU A 54 -17.49 -1.89 23.45
N PHE A 55 -16.37 -1.22 23.22
CA PHE A 55 -15.57 -0.60 24.27
C PHE A 55 -16.34 0.45 25.08
N LYS A 56 -17.18 1.26 24.42
CA LYS A 56 -18.04 2.25 25.10
C LYS A 56 -19.08 1.63 26.03
N ARG A 57 -19.41 0.34 25.88
CA ARG A 57 -20.37 -0.37 26.71
C ARG A 57 -19.73 -1.04 27.94
N LYS A 58 -18.40 -0.95 28.09
CA LYS A 58 -17.58 -1.74 29.01
C LYS A 58 -17.81 -3.24 28.84
#